data_AF-A0A251ZBA9-F1
#
_entry.id   AF-A0A251ZBA9-F1
#
_cell.length_a   1.000
_cell.length_b   1.000
_cell.length_c   1.000
_cell.angle_alpha   90.00
_cell.angle_beta   90.00
_cell.angle_gamma   90.00
#
_symmetry.space_group_name_H-M   'P 1'
#
loop_
_entity.id
_entity.type
_entity.pdbx_description
1 polymer ?
#
loop_
_entity_poly.entity_id
_entity_poly.type
_entity_poly.pdbx_seq_one_letter_code
_entity_poly.pdbx_strand_id
1 'polypeptide(L)'
;MKQNYIASAGLLLLRIAVGVMMIHHGQEKLADPQQFADTYVASLHLPFPLFFAYAAGLSELIGSWLLIFGVFTPLGALAITGTMAVAAYQHILTGGFNIYVLELVALYLGGSVSLLFIGPGLFSLDAALIRLLPAKAMQSASDDFDLAEDISNLAYVKIND
;
A
#
# COMPACT_ATOMS: atom_id res chain seq x y z
N MET A 1 22.72 -4.88 -0.42
CA MET A 1 21.90 -6.09 -0.20
C MET A 1 21.63 -6.73 -1.56
N LYS A 2 21.97 -8.02 -1.75
CA LYS A 2 21.78 -8.70 -3.06
C LYS A 2 20.30 -8.67 -3.44
N GLN A 3 20.06 -8.31 -4.71
CA GLN A 3 18.74 -8.19 -5.31
C GLN A 3 18.10 -9.59 -5.44
N ASN A 4 17.34 -10.03 -4.43
CA ASN A 4 16.71 -11.36 -4.44
C ASN A 4 15.42 -11.34 -5.26
N TYR A 5 15.52 -11.59 -6.57
CA TYR A 5 14.38 -11.62 -7.49
C TYR A 5 13.29 -12.61 -7.04
N ILE A 6 13.68 -13.77 -6.50
CA ILE A 6 12.75 -14.79 -5.98
C ILE A 6 11.91 -14.23 -4.81
N ALA A 7 12.56 -13.57 -3.85
CA ALA A 7 11.86 -12.97 -2.71
C ALA A 7 10.90 -11.86 -3.19
N SER A 8 11.30 -11.08 -4.19
CA SER A 8 10.46 -10.03 -4.76
C SER A 8 9.27 -10.57 -5.54
N ALA A 9 9.45 -11.68 -6.25
CA ALA A 9 8.37 -12.38 -6.94
C ALA A 9 7.38 -12.96 -5.91
N GLY A 10 7.87 -13.52 -4.80
CA GLY A 10 7.04 -13.95 -3.68
C GLY A 10 6.22 -12.81 -3.06
N LEU A 11 6.84 -11.64 -2.87
CA LEU A 11 6.13 -10.44 -2.40
C LEU A 11 5.09 -9.93 -3.41
N LEU A 12 5.38 -9.99 -4.71
CA LEU A 12 4.39 -9.66 -5.74
C LEU A 12 3.19 -10.61 -5.69
N LEU A 13 3.45 -11.92 -5.60
CA LEU A 13 2.39 -12.92 -5.50
C LEU A 13 1.56 -12.71 -4.24
N LEU A 14 2.19 -12.45 -3.09
CA LEU A 14 1.49 -12.16 -1.84
C LEU A 14 0.60 -10.91 -1.95
N ARG A 15 1.09 -9.84 -2.58
CA ARG A 15 0.29 -8.62 -2.82
C ARG A 15 -0.92 -8.88 -3.70
N ILE A 16 -0.74 -9.63 -4.79
CA ILE A 16 -1.84 -9.98 -5.69
C ILE A 16 -2.86 -10.86 -4.98
N ALA A 17 -2.41 -11.89 -4.25
CA ALA A 17 -3.30 -12.81 -3.53
C ALA A 17 -4.13 -12.09 -2.47
N VAL A 18 -3.50 -11.28 -1.61
CA VAL A 18 -4.20 -10.51 -0.58
C VAL A 18 -5.11 -9.45 -1.21
N GLY A 19 -4.61 -8.70 -2.19
CA GLY A 19 -5.35 -7.62 -2.82
C GLY A 19 -6.58 -8.09 -3.60
N VAL A 20 -6.46 -9.14 -4.43
CA VAL A 20 -7.60 -9.64 -5.22
C VAL A 20 -8.70 -10.18 -4.30
N MET A 21 -8.35 -10.90 -3.25
CA MET A 21 -9.34 -11.42 -2.32
C MET A 21 -9.98 -10.30 -1.49
N MET A 22 -9.22 -9.28 -1.09
CA MET A 22 -9.77 -8.13 -0.38
C MET A 22 -10.66 -7.23 -1.25
N ILE A 23 -10.46 -7.20 -2.57
CA ILE A 23 -11.40 -6.55 -3.49
C ILE A 23 -12.79 -7.18 -3.35
N HIS A 24 -12.88 -8.51 -3.33
CA HIS A 24 -14.17 -9.19 -3.17
C HIS A 24 -14.88 -8.77 -1.87
N HIS A 25 -14.16 -8.75 -0.74
CA HIS A 25 -14.72 -8.33 0.54
C HIS A 25 -15.13 -6.85 0.55
N GLY A 26 -14.33 -5.97 -0.04
CA GLY A 26 -14.66 -4.55 -0.15
C GLY A 26 -15.88 -4.31 -1.04
N GLN A 27 -16.04 -5.05 -2.13
CA GLN A 27 -17.19 -4.95 -3.02
C GLN A 27 -18.47 -5.40 -2.33
N GLU A 28 -18.43 -6.51 -1.59
CA GLU A 28 -19.57 -7.01 -0.82
C GLU A 28 -20.04 -5.97 0.21
N LYS A 29 -19.11 -5.33 0.92
CA LYS A 29 -19.43 -4.27 1.91
C LYS A 29 -20.04 -3.02 1.27
N LEU A 30 -19.62 -2.67 0.05
CA LEU A 30 -20.16 -1.51 -0.65
C LEU A 30 -21.44 -1.81 -1.45
N ALA A 31 -21.74 -3.08 -1.70
CA ALA A 31 -22.98 -3.49 -2.34
C ALA A 31 -24.19 -3.25 -1.43
N ASP A 32 -24.07 -3.58 -0.14
CA ASP A 32 -25.06 -3.25 0.88
C ASP A 32 -24.40 -2.71 2.17
N PRO A 33 -23.99 -1.43 2.17
CA PRO A 33 -23.32 -0.81 3.31
C PRO A 33 -24.26 -0.62 4.50
N GLN A 34 -25.57 -0.54 4.26
CA GLN A 34 -26.57 -0.39 5.34
C GLN A 34 -26.69 -1.70 6.11
N GLN A 35 -26.85 -2.82 5.41
CA GLN A 35 -26.87 -4.15 6.05
C GLN A 35 -25.57 -4.44 6.78
N PHE A 36 -24.42 -4.09 6.20
CA PHE A 36 -23.12 -4.27 6.86
C PHE A 36 -23.00 -3.42 8.13
N ALA A 37 -23.45 -2.16 8.07
CA ALA A 37 -23.46 -1.27 9.21
C ALA A 37 -24.30 -1.83 10.36
N ASP A 38 -25.52 -2.29 10.07
CA ASP A 38 -26.46 -2.76 11.07
C ASP A 38 -26.05 -4.11 11.67
N THR A 39 -25.42 -4.98 10.87
CA THR A 39 -25.03 -6.34 11.30
C THR A 39 -23.70 -6.34 12.04
N TYR A 40 -22.68 -5.65 11.51
CA TYR A 40 -21.31 -5.76 12.01
C TYR A 40 -20.88 -4.51 12.78
N VAL A 41 -21.14 -3.31 12.25
CA VAL A 41 -20.62 -2.07 12.84
C VAL A 41 -21.42 -1.63 14.06
N ALA A 42 -22.74 -1.83 14.07
CA ALA A 42 -23.59 -1.52 15.21
C ALA A 42 -23.17 -2.30 16.46
N SER A 43 -22.69 -3.54 16.30
CA SER A 43 -22.17 -4.36 17.40
C SER A 43 -20.93 -3.76 18.09
N LEU A 44 -20.20 -2.89 17.39
CA LEU A 44 -19.04 -2.17 17.92
C LEU A 44 -19.42 -0.91 18.72
N HIS A 45 -20.71 -0.58 18.83
CA HIS A 45 -21.23 0.59 19.56
C HIS A 45 -20.59 1.93 19.11
N LEU A 46 -20.19 2.02 17.84
CA LEU A 46 -19.59 3.22 17.27
C LEU A 46 -20.66 4.27 16.93
N PRO A 47 -20.36 5.58 17.09
CA PRO A 47 -21.22 6.63 16.58
C PRO A 47 -21.18 6.61 15.04
N PHE A 48 -22.35 6.65 14.39
CA PHE A 48 -22.48 6.64 12.91
C PHE A 48 -21.99 5.35 12.22
N PRO A 49 -22.65 4.20 12.45
CA PRO A 49 -22.21 2.91 11.90
C PRO A 49 -22.17 2.87 10.37
N LEU A 50 -23.06 3.60 9.70
CA LEU A 50 -23.07 3.70 8.22
C LEU A 50 -21.81 4.36 7.67
N PHE A 51 -21.30 5.40 8.34
CA PHE A 51 -20.05 6.05 7.91
C PHE A 51 -18.87 5.09 8.00
N PHE A 52 -18.76 4.34 9.10
CA PHE A 52 -17.70 3.36 9.28
C PHE A 52 -17.83 2.16 8.33
N ALA A 53 -19.04 1.77 7.93
CA ALA A 53 -19.25 0.76 6.89
C ALA A 53 -18.66 1.20 5.54
N TYR A 54 -18.98 2.43 5.10
CA TYR A 54 -18.38 3.01 3.89
C TYR A 54 -16.86 3.16 4.01
N ALA A 55 -16.37 3.64 5.16
CA ALA A 55 -14.94 3.79 5.40
C ALA A 55 -14.21 2.45 5.31
N ALA A 56 -14.76 1.38 5.89
CA ALA A 56 -14.19 0.03 5.81
C ALA A 56 -14.18 -0.51 4.38
N GLY A 57 -15.32 -0.45 3.67
CA GLY A 57 -15.41 -0.93 2.28
C GLY A 57 -14.49 -0.17 1.33
N LEU A 58 -14.44 1.17 1.43
CA LEU A 58 -13.53 1.99 0.62
C LEU A 58 -12.07 1.75 0.97
N SER A 59 -11.73 1.60 2.25
CA SER A 59 -10.35 1.31 2.67
C SER A 59 -9.86 -0.04 2.14
N GLU A 60 -10.73 -1.05 2.12
CA GLU A 60 -10.40 -2.36 1.55
C GLU A 60 -10.24 -2.30 0.03
N LEU A 61 -11.15 -1.65 -0.69
CA LEU A 61 -11.04 -1.54 -2.14
C LEU A 61 -9.82 -0.72 -2.57
N ILE A 62 -9.71 0.50 -2.07
CA ILE A 62 -8.62 1.41 -2.41
C ILE A 62 -7.29 0.79 -1.97
N GLY A 63 -7.22 0.29 -0.72
CA GLY A 63 -6.03 -0.35 -0.17
C GLY A 63 -5.58 -1.56 -0.99
N SER A 64 -6.52 -2.37 -1.48
CA SER A 64 -6.22 -3.52 -2.33
C SER A 64 -5.65 -3.12 -3.69
N TRP A 65 -6.21 -2.11 -4.34
CA TRP A 65 -5.67 -1.60 -5.60
C TRP A 65 -4.26 -1.03 -5.44
N LEU A 66 -4.03 -0.25 -4.37
CA LEU A 66 -2.70 0.26 -4.03
C LEU A 66 -1.69 -0.89 -3.84
N LEU A 67 -2.11 -1.94 -3.14
CA LEU A 67 -1.30 -3.14 -2.90
C LEU A 67 -0.96 -3.90 -4.18
N ILE A 68 -1.95 -4.14 -5.05
CA ILE A 68 -1.77 -4.87 -6.31
C ILE A 68 -0.80 -4.13 -7.24
N PHE A 69 -1.00 -2.83 -7.45
CA PHE A 69 -0.11 -2.03 -8.28
C PHE A 69 1.23 -1.73 -7.59
N GLY A 70 1.31 -1.93 -6.27
CA GLY A 70 2.49 -1.60 -5.49
C GLY A 70 2.80 -0.11 -5.53
N VAL A 71 1.77 0.73 -5.49
CA VAL A 71 1.86 2.19 -5.39
C VAL A 71 1.43 2.56 -3.98
N PHE A 72 2.28 3.30 -3.26
CA PHE A 72 2.09 3.57 -1.83
C PHE A 72 1.78 2.30 -1.05
N THR A 73 2.56 1.24 -1.29
CA THR A 73 2.30 -0.11 -0.76
C THR A 73 2.11 -0.12 0.77
N PRO A 74 2.88 0.65 1.57
CA PRO A 74 2.66 0.74 3.01
C PRO A 74 1.29 1.32 3.39
N LEU A 75 0.76 2.29 2.63
CA LEU A 75 -0.57 2.86 2.88
C LEU A 75 -1.67 1.85 2.57
N GLY A 76 -1.55 1.13 1.44
CA GLY A 76 -2.50 0.07 1.09
C GLY A 76 -2.49 -1.07 2.11
N ALA A 77 -1.30 -1.50 2.54
CA ALA A 77 -1.16 -2.51 3.59
C ALA A 77 -1.74 -2.05 4.93
N LEU A 78 -1.50 -0.79 5.33
CA LEU A 78 -2.04 -0.23 6.57
C LEU A 78 -3.57 -0.16 6.55
N ALA A 79 -4.15 0.22 5.40
CA ALA A 79 -5.60 0.23 5.23
C ALA A 79 -6.21 -1.16 5.46
N ILE A 80 -5.65 -2.20 4.81
CA ILE A 80 -6.14 -3.59 4.97
C ILE A 80 -5.87 -4.10 6.40
N THR A 81 -4.70 -3.83 6.98
CA THR A 81 -4.40 -4.21 8.36
C THR A 81 -5.39 -3.57 9.34
N GLY A 82 -5.74 -2.29 9.14
CA GLY A 82 -6.73 -1.59 9.96
C GLY A 82 -8.11 -2.23 9.89
N THR A 83 -8.62 -2.53 8.69
CA THR A 83 -9.95 -3.15 8.56
C THR A 83 -9.98 -4.57 9.08
N MET A 84 -8.92 -5.35 8.88
CA MET A 84 -8.81 -6.71 9.44
C MET A 84 -8.69 -6.71 10.96
N ALA A 85 -8.01 -5.73 11.56
CA ALA A 85 -7.94 -5.59 13.01
C ALA A 85 -9.31 -5.29 13.63
N VAL A 86 -10.06 -4.38 13.02
CA VAL A 86 -11.44 -4.07 13.45
C VAL A 86 -12.35 -5.29 13.25
N ALA A 87 -12.22 -6.01 12.13
CA ALA A 87 -12.98 -7.23 11.88
C ALA A 87 -12.67 -8.34 12.91
N ALA A 88 -11.39 -8.54 13.25
CA ALA A 88 -10.99 -9.49 14.28
C ALA A 88 -11.62 -9.15 15.63
N TYR A 89 -11.58 -7.87 16.01
CA TYR A 89 -12.19 -7.39 17.24
C TYR A 89 -13.71 -7.62 17.26
N GLN A 90 -14.40 -7.28 16.16
CA GLN A 90 -15.84 -7.50 16.01
C GLN A 90 -16.20 -8.99 16.19
N HIS A 91 -15.49 -9.90 15.52
CA HIS A 91 -15.75 -11.33 15.61
C HIS A 91 -15.52 -11.89 17.01
N ILE A 92 -14.46 -11.46 17.70
CA ILE A 92 -14.19 -11.86 19.09
C ILE A 92 -15.30 -11.36 20.02
N LEU A 93 -15.79 -10.14 19.82
CA LEU A 93 -16.86 -9.57 20.64
C LEU A 93 -18.19 -10.29 20.46
N THR A 94 -18.62 -10.56 19.21
CA THR A 94 -19.96 -11.11 18.95
C THR A 94 -20.00 -12.65 19.01
N GLY A 95 -18.93 -13.31 18.60
CA GLY A 95 -18.87 -14.77 18.43
C GLY A 95 -17.86 -15.47 19.33
N GLY A 96 -17.10 -14.74 20.14
CA GLY A 96 -16.00 -15.29 20.94
C GLY A 96 -14.82 -15.78 20.09
N PHE A 97 -14.02 -16.68 20.65
CA PHE A 97 -12.88 -17.30 19.96
C PHE A 97 -13.33 -18.42 19.00
N ASN A 98 -14.13 -18.07 18.00
CA ASN A 98 -14.46 -18.99 16.92
C ASN A 98 -13.29 -19.07 15.92
N ILE A 99 -12.49 -20.12 16.04
CA ILE A 99 -11.27 -20.31 15.25
C ILE A 99 -11.58 -20.32 13.75
N TYR A 100 -12.67 -20.94 13.30
CA TYR A 100 -12.99 -21.06 11.88
C TYR A 100 -13.14 -19.71 11.17
N VAL A 101 -13.69 -18.71 11.86
CA VAL A 101 -13.85 -17.35 11.30
C VAL A 101 -12.57 -16.54 11.47
N LEU A 102 -11.92 -16.68 12.62
CA LEU A 102 -10.70 -15.96 12.95
C LEU A 102 -9.48 -16.42 12.13
N GLU A 103 -9.46 -17.65 11.63
CA GLU A 103 -8.40 -18.16 10.75
C GLU A 103 -8.24 -17.28 9.51
N LEU A 104 -9.34 -16.99 8.81
CA LEU A 104 -9.29 -16.18 7.59
C LEU A 104 -8.85 -14.73 7.89
N VAL A 105 -9.40 -14.14 8.95
CA VAL A 105 -9.04 -12.79 9.39
C VAL A 105 -7.57 -12.72 9.80
N ALA A 106 -7.07 -13.71 10.53
CA ALA A 106 -5.69 -13.79 10.95
C ALA A 106 -4.72 -13.96 9.77
N LEU A 107 -5.11 -14.72 8.74
CA LEU A 107 -4.30 -14.86 7.52
C LEU A 107 -4.19 -13.53 6.76
N TYR A 108 -5.28 -12.79 6.59
CA TYR A 108 -5.22 -11.47 5.95
C TYR A 108 -4.52 -10.42 6.81
N LEU A 109 -4.72 -10.44 8.12
CA LEU A 109 -4.02 -9.57 9.05
C LEU A 109 -2.51 -9.86 9.02
N GLY A 110 -2.11 -11.13 9.15
CA GLY A 110 -0.72 -11.54 9.10
C GLY A 110 -0.06 -11.23 7.75
N GLY A 111 -0.77 -11.47 6.64
CA GLY A 111 -0.31 -11.14 5.29
C GLY A 111 -0.12 -9.64 5.07
N SER A 112 -1.10 -8.82 5.44
CA SER A 112 -1.03 -7.35 5.31
C SER A 112 0.03 -6.74 6.22
N VAL A 113 0.14 -7.20 7.47
CA VAL A 113 1.19 -6.77 8.42
C VAL A 113 2.58 -7.16 7.92
N SER A 114 2.73 -8.37 7.36
CA SER A 114 4.00 -8.80 6.76
C SER A 114 4.40 -7.88 5.59
N LEU A 115 3.44 -7.51 4.74
CA LEU A 115 3.66 -6.56 3.64
C LEU A 115 3.99 -5.14 4.15
N LEU A 116 3.41 -4.73 5.27
CA LEU A 116 3.70 -3.44 5.91
C LEU A 116 5.13 -3.37 6.45
N PHE A 117 5.63 -4.45 7.07
CA PHE A 117 7.01 -4.50 7.60
C PHE A 117 8.08 -4.77 6.54
N ILE A 118 7.80 -5.65 5.57
CA ILE A 118 8.76 -6.00 4.51
C ILE A 118 8.81 -4.90 3.43
N GLY A 119 7.68 -4.22 3.20
CA GLY A 119 7.54 -3.14 2.23
C GLY A 119 7.23 -3.62 0.80
N PRO A 120 7.33 -2.71 -0.19
CA PRO A 120 6.81 -2.91 -1.55
C PRO A 120 7.44 -4.03 -2.38
N GLY A 121 8.65 -4.48 -2.02
CA GLY A 121 9.47 -5.33 -2.86
C GLY A 121 9.97 -4.62 -4.14
N LEU A 122 10.70 -5.35 -4.98
CA LEU A 122 11.36 -4.77 -6.16
C LEU A 122 10.46 -4.64 -7.40
N PHE A 123 9.40 -5.42 -7.46
CA PHE A 123 8.38 -5.37 -8.51
C PHE A 123 7.23 -4.45 -8.10
N SER A 124 7.54 -3.32 -7.48
CA SER A 124 6.59 -2.28 -7.09
C SER A 124 6.84 -1.04 -7.94
N LEU A 125 5.77 -0.33 -8.27
CA LEU A 125 5.87 0.96 -8.94
C LEU A 125 6.59 2.01 -8.07
N ASP A 126 6.47 1.93 -6.73
CA ASP A 126 7.27 2.74 -5.81
C ASP A 126 8.78 2.50 -6.02
N ALA A 127 9.19 1.24 -6.17
CA ALA A 127 10.59 0.88 -6.43
C ALA A 127 11.04 1.30 -7.84
N ALA A 128 10.15 1.26 -8.84
CA ALA A 128 10.44 1.75 -10.18
C ALA A 128 10.62 3.28 -10.19
N LEU A 129 9.77 4.02 -9.48
CA LEU A 129 9.85 5.48 -9.37
C LEU A 129 11.15 5.91 -8.66
N ILE A 130 11.51 5.25 -7.55
CA ILE A 130 12.77 5.50 -6.83
C ILE A 130 14.00 5.15 -7.68
N ARG A 131 13.89 4.25 -8.67
CA ARG A 131 14.97 3.94 -9.61
C ARG A 131 15.06 4.91 -10.79
N LEU A 132 13.97 5.58 -11.13
CA LEU A 132 13.91 6.55 -12.24
C LEU A 132 14.35 7.95 -11.82
N LEU A 133 14.08 8.34 -10.57
CA LEU A 133 14.48 9.65 -10.02
C LEU A 133 16.01 9.89 -9.92
N PRO A 134 16.88 8.92 -9.59
CA PRO A 134 18.32 9.12 -9.48
C PRO A 134 18.98 9.40 -10.83
N ALA A 135 18.50 8.75 -11.90
CA ALA A 135 19.11 8.89 -13.23
C ALA A 135 18.88 10.28 -13.81
N LYS A 136 17.69 10.86 -13.61
CA LYS A 136 17.34 12.17 -14.19
C LYS A 136 17.86 13.36 -13.37
N ALA A 137 17.91 13.23 -12.05
CA ALA A 137 18.46 14.27 -11.18
C ALA A 137 19.98 14.37 -11.26
N MET A 138 20.69 13.23 -11.36
CA MET A 138 22.15 13.23 -11.49
C MET A 138 22.61 13.78 -12.85
N GLN A 139 21.86 13.45 -13.92
CA GLN A 139 22.16 13.91 -15.28
C GLN A 139 21.91 15.42 -15.45
N SER A 140 20.84 15.95 -14.87
CA SER A 140 20.59 17.41 -14.92
C SER A 140 21.62 18.21 -14.12
N ALA A 141 22.07 17.70 -12.97
CA ALA A 141 23.09 18.35 -12.17
C ALA A 141 24.49 18.31 -12.81
N SER A 142 24.83 17.26 -13.57
CA SER A 142 26.08 17.21 -14.34
C SER A 142 26.04 18.14 -15.53
N ASP A 143 24.94 18.17 -16.27
CA ASP A 143 24.80 19.00 -17.47
C ASP A 143 24.87 20.50 -17.11
N ASP A 144 24.26 20.92 -15.99
CA ASP A 144 24.32 22.30 -15.48
C ASP A 144 25.73 22.71 -14.99
N PHE A 145 26.48 21.76 -14.42
CA PHE A 145 27.86 21.99 -13.97
C PHE A 145 28.82 22.14 -15.16
N ASP A 146 28.71 21.27 -16.15
CA ASP A 146 29.53 21.31 -17.37
C ASP A 146 29.26 22.59 -18.18
N LEU A 147 27.99 23.03 -18.25
CA LEU A 147 27.61 24.33 -18.83
C LEU A 147 28.25 25.50 -18.08
N ALA A 148 28.21 25.51 -16.75
CA ALA A 148 28.81 26.58 -15.95
C ALA A 148 30.34 26.67 -16.13
N GLU A 149 31.02 25.53 -16.22
CA GLU A 149 32.46 25.46 -16.43
C GLU A 149 32.84 25.99 -17.82
N ASP A 150 32.11 25.60 -18.87
CA ASP A 150 32.35 26.06 -20.25
C ASP A 150 32.16 27.58 -20.40
N ILE A 151 31.10 28.15 -19.80
CA ILE A 151 30.85 29.60 -19.83
C ILE A 151 31.97 30.37 -19.10
N SER A 152 32.49 29.81 -17.99
CA SER A 152 33.55 30.46 -17.22
C SER A 152 34.89 30.46 -17.96
N ASN A 153 35.22 29.37 -18.66
CA ASN A 153 36.39 29.26 -19.51
C ASN A 153 36.29 30.20 -20.72
N LEU A 154 35.13 30.30 -21.36
CA LEU A 154 34.89 31.22 -22.47
C LEU A 154 35.04 32.69 -22.04
N ALA A 155 34.57 33.03 -20.84
CA ALA A 155 34.70 34.37 -20.28
C ALA A 155 36.15 34.71 -19.93
N TYR A 156 36.93 33.74 -19.41
CA TYR A 156 38.34 33.93 -19.10
C TYR A 156 39.21 34.20 -20.34
N VAL A 157 38.97 33.47 -21.43
CA VAL A 157 39.69 33.67 -22.69
C VAL A 157 39.43 35.06 -23.27
N LYS A 158 38.17 35.53 -23.22
CA LYS A 158 37.75 36.82 -23.81
C LYS A 158 38.25 38.07 -23.08
N ILE A 159 38.76 37.94 -21.85
CA ILE A 159 39.31 39.05 -21.05
C ILE A 159 40.83 39.20 -21.28
N ASN A 160 41.50 38.15 -21.76
CA ASN A 160 42.95 38.11 -21.95
C ASN A 160 43.40 38.33 -23.41
N ASP A 161 42.46 38.58 -24.34
CA ASP A 161 42.68 39.04 -25.73
C ASP A 161 42.38 40.55 -25.86
#